data_AF-A0A6C0DMV2-F1
#
_entry.id   AF-A0A6C0DMV2-F1
#
_cell.length_a   1.000
_cell.length_b   1.000
_cell.length_c   1.000
_cell.angle_alpha   90.00
_cell.angle_beta   90.00
_cell.angle_gamma   90.00
#
_symmetry.space_group_name_H-M   'P 1'
#
loop_
_entity.id
_entity.type
_entity.pdbx_description
1 polymer ?
#
loop_
_entity_poly.entity_id
_entity_poly.type
_entity_poly.pdbx_seq_one_letter_code
_entity_poly.pdbx_strand_id
1 'polypeptide(L)'
;MTDTANAIETSEPITDYYTMLLLADIQQGSSTIKLSSVEGVYKGRVLYTSDMDDFFTILSVNYDTNTVTIDGSFDYNGQNKIVTVE
;
A
#
# COMPACT_ATOMS: atom_id res chain seq x y z
N MET A 1 -30.17 27.25 -33.33
CA MET A 1 -28.81 26.67 -33.25
C MET A 1 -28.10 27.39 -32.11
N THR A 2 -27.99 26.73 -30.96
CA THR A 2 -27.06 27.11 -29.89
C THR A 2 -26.66 25.82 -29.21
N ASP A 3 -25.41 25.47 -29.47
CA ASP A 3 -24.61 24.39 -28.92
C ASP A 3 -24.67 24.44 -27.38
N THR A 4 -25.14 23.39 -26.73
CA THR A 4 -24.99 23.25 -25.27
C THR A 4 -23.95 22.18 -25.04
N ALA A 5 -22.78 22.63 -24.62
CA ALA A 5 -21.60 21.82 -24.41
C ALA A 5 -21.89 20.59 -23.55
N ASN A 6 -21.51 19.42 -24.05
CA ASN A 6 -21.27 18.24 -23.21
C ASN A 6 -20.17 18.61 -22.21
N ALA A 7 -20.55 18.85 -20.96
CA ALA A 7 -19.60 18.78 -19.86
C ALA A 7 -19.11 17.33 -19.79
N ILE A 8 -17.92 17.07 -20.32
CA ILE A 8 -17.18 15.86 -19.98
C ILE A 8 -16.78 16.07 -18.52
N GLU A 9 -17.53 15.48 -17.60
CA GLU A 9 -17.05 15.27 -16.24
C GLU A 9 -15.84 14.35 -16.34
N THR A 10 -14.65 14.94 -16.42
CA THR A 10 -13.43 14.21 -16.13
C THR A 10 -13.45 13.94 -14.64
N SER A 11 -14.05 12.82 -14.23
CA SER A 11 -13.88 12.30 -12.88
C SER A 11 -12.39 12.05 -12.71
N GLU A 12 -11.71 12.94 -12.00
CA GLU A 12 -10.39 12.61 -11.47
C GLU A 12 -10.54 11.28 -10.72
N PRO A 13 -9.62 10.32 -10.85
CA PRO A 13 -9.68 9.12 -10.05
C PRO A 13 -9.65 9.55 -8.58
N ILE A 14 -10.78 9.36 -7.89
CA ILE A 14 -10.89 9.54 -6.45
C ILE A 14 -9.89 8.55 -5.87
N THR A 15 -8.70 9.05 -5.51
CA THR A 15 -7.76 8.29 -4.71
C THR A 15 -8.24 8.49 -3.29
N ASP A 16 -9.21 7.68 -2.86
CA ASP A 16 -9.64 7.71 -1.46
C ASP A 16 -8.43 7.31 -0.61
N TYR A 17 -7.90 8.29 0.13
CA TYR A 17 -6.81 8.08 1.09
C TYR A 17 -7.40 7.47 2.36
N TYR A 18 -7.68 6.16 2.36
CA TYR A 18 -8.13 5.43 3.53
C TYR A 18 -6.99 4.64 4.17
N THR A 19 -6.82 4.76 5.48
CA THR A 19 -5.88 3.93 6.24
C THR A 19 -6.34 2.48 6.24
N MET A 20 -5.43 1.55 5.93
CA MET A 20 -5.69 0.11 5.95
C MET A 20 -4.91 -0.57 7.06
N LEU A 21 -5.55 -1.51 7.76
CA LEU A 21 -4.90 -2.41 8.71
C LEU A 21 -4.84 -3.80 8.08
N LEU A 22 -3.63 -4.29 7.82
CA LEU A 22 -3.39 -5.53 7.11
C LEU A 22 -2.51 -6.46 7.95
N LEU A 23 -2.78 -7.76 7.87
CA LEU A 23 -1.82 -8.76 8.38
C LEU A 23 -0.67 -8.91 7.39
N ALA A 24 0.55 -9.03 7.92
CA ALA A 24 1.78 -9.15 7.17
C ALA A 24 2.68 -10.28 7.72
N ASP A 25 3.31 -10.98 6.80
CA ASP A 25 4.45 -11.86 7.08
C ASP A 25 5.74 -11.14 6.67
N ILE A 26 6.60 -10.93 7.67
CA ILE A 26 7.82 -10.13 7.63
C ILE A 26 9.02 -11.04 7.85
N GLN A 27 9.98 -10.95 6.94
CA GLN A 27 11.27 -11.61 7.05
C GLN A 27 12.36 -10.56 7.31
N GLN A 28 13.19 -10.82 8.32
CA GLN A 28 14.33 -9.97 8.66
C GLN A 28 15.26 -9.80 7.46
N GLY A 29 15.70 -8.56 7.21
CA GLY A 29 16.55 -8.18 6.10
C GLY A 29 15.85 -8.15 4.74
N SER A 30 14.54 -8.43 4.68
CA SER A 30 13.76 -8.36 3.44
C SER A 30 13.18 -6.97 3.23
N SER A 31 13.23 -6.50 1.98
CA SER A 31 12.46 -5.35 1.48
C SER A 31 11.12 -5.76 0.88
N THR A 32 10.80 -7.06 0.89
CA THR A 32 9.54 -7.60 0.38
C THR A 32 8.73 -8.21 1.51
N ILE A 33 7.45 -7.86 1.56
CA ILE A 33 6.50 -8.28 2.60
C ILE A 33 5.34 -8.98 1.91
N LYS A 34 4.82 -10.04 2.52
CA LYS A 34 3.55 -10.64 2.10
C LYS A 34 2.42 -10.10 2.94
N LEU A 35 1.39 -9.56 2.31
CA LEU A 35 0.20 -9.04 2.96
C LEU A 35 -0.97 -10.02 2.82
N SER A 36 -1.91 -9.93 3.76
CA SER A 36 -3.18 -10.66 3.72
C SER A 36 -4.04 -10.30 2.51
N SER A 37 -3.98 -9.05 2.07
CA SER A 37 -4.57 -8.54 0.82
C SER A 37 -3.73 -7.37 0.30
N VAL A 38 -3.80 -7.10 -0.99
CA VAL A 38 -3.25 -5.87 -1.61
C VAL A 38 -4.31 -5.04 -2.31
N GLU A 39 -5.60 -5.36 -2.14
CA GLU A 39 -6.69 -4.51 -2.61
C GLU A 39 -6.58 -3.13 -1.93
N GLY A 40 -6.51 -2.07 -2.73
CA GLY A 40 -6.32 -0.71 -2.20
C GLY A 40 -4.89 -0.31 -1.88
N VAL A 41 -3.92 -1.23 -2.01
CA VAL A 41 -2.49 -0.93 -1.86
C VAL A 41 -1.92 -0.50 -3.20
N TYR A 42 -1.25 0.65 -3.25
CA TYR A 42 -0.60 1.15 -4.47
C TYR A 42 0.79 1.72 -4.18
N LYS A 43 1.59 1.84 -5.24
CA LYS A 43 2.93 2.46 -5.18
C LYS A 43 2.83 3.89 -4.66
N GLY A 44 3.74 4.27 -3.76
CA GLY A 44 3.83 5.60 -3.18
C GLY A 44 3.11 5.76 -1.84
N ARG A 45 2.30 4.77 -1.43
CA ARG A 45 1.75 4.70 -0.07
C ARG A 45 2.83 4.44 0.96
N VAL A 46 2.58 4.85 2.18
CA VAL A 46 3.42 4.62 3.34
C VAL A 46 2.94 3.37 4.06
N LEU A 47 3.86 2.51 4.45
CA LEU A 47 3.65 1.34 5.30
C LEU A 47 4.41 1.57 6.60
N TYR A 48 3.74 1.33 7.73
CA TYR A 48 4.41 1.34 9.03
C TYR A 48 3.92 0.18 9.92
N THR A 49 4.76 -0.20 10.86
CA THR A 49 4.48 -1.24 11.87
C THR A 49 4.75 -0.66 13.25
N SER A 50 3.90 -0.98 14.23
CA SER A 50 4.11 -0.55 15.62
C SER A 50 5.33 -1.20 16.27
N ASP A 51 5.88 -2.26 15.67
CA ASP A 51 7.01 -3.00 16.25
C ASP A 51 8.38 -2.34 15.99
N MET A 52 8.53 -1.53 14.93
CA MET A 52 9.81 -0.89 14.56
C MET A 52 9.81 0.64 14.67
N ASP A 53 8.66 1.29 14.87
CA ASP A 53 8.53 2.76 14.82
C ASP A 53 9.16 3.39 13.55
N ASP A 54 9.17 2.63 12.45
CA ASP A 54 9.71 3.01 11.15
C ASP A 54 8.61 3.10 10.08
N PHE A 55 8.82 4.01 9.13
CA PHE A 55 7.96 4.23 7.97
C PHE A 55 8.68 3.85 6.70
N PHE A 56 7.97 3.16 5.80
CA PHE A 56 8.49 2.75 4.50
C PHE A 56 7.56 3.15 3.37
N THR A 57 8.09 3.62 2.25
CA THR A 57 7.34 3.85 1.02
C THR A 57 7.21 2.56 0.21
N ILE A 58 6.00 2.26 -0.25
CA ILE A 58 5.75 1.14 -1.17
C ILE A 58 6.28 1.49 -2.56
N LEU A 59 7.25 0.73 -3.04
CA LEU A 59 7.88 0.89 -4.35
C LEU A 59 7.16 0.11 -5.45
N SER A 60 6.58 -1.05 -5.12
CA SER A 60 5.81 -1.89 -6.04
C SER A 60 4.84 -2.81 -5.30
N VAL A 61 3.82 -3.27 -6.03
CA VAL A 61 2.78 -4.19 -5.54
C VAL A 61 2.64 -5.32 -6.57
N ASN A 62 2.71 -6.56 -6.11
CA ASN A 62 2.36 -7.74 -6.87
C ASN A 62 1.01 -8.27 -6.38
N TYR A 63 -0.01 -8.14 -7.24
CA TYR A 63 -1.39 -8.53 -6.95
C TYR A 63 -1.65 -10.03 -7.09
N ASP A 64 -0.78 -10.76 -7.78
CA ASP A 64 -0.91 -12.22 -7.92
C ASP A 64 -0.43 -12.96 -6.67
N THR A 65 0.60 -12.41 -6.00
CA THR A 65 1.23 -13.03 -4.82
C THR A 65 0.93 -12.30 -3.50
N ASN A 66 0.15 -11.21 -3.54
CA ASN A 66 -0.09 -10.30 -2.42
C ASN A 66 1.21 -9.84 -1.75
N THR A 67 2.21 -9.47 -2.53
CA THR A 67 3.50 -9.00 -1.99
C THR A 67 3.77 -7.56 -2.36
N VAL A 68 4.35 -6.81 -1.42
CA VAL A 68 4.78 -5.43 -1.63
C VAL A 68 6.28 -5.32 -1.46
N THR A 69 6.92 -4.47 -2.26
CA THR A 69 8.33 -4.09 -2.06
C THR A 69 8.38 -2.68 -1.51
N ILE A 70 9.20 -2.47 -0.47
CA ILE A 70 9.36 -1.21 0.25
C ILE A 70 10.76 -0.59 0.07
N ASP A 71 10.91 0.69 0.40
CA ASP A 71 12.17 1.46 0.37
C ASP A 71 13.04 1.26 1.62
N GLY A 72 13.13 0.03 2.11
CA GLY A 72 13.90 -0.30 3.30
C GLY A 72 13.91 -1.80 3.57
N SER A 73 14.20 -2.17 4.80
CA SER A 73 14.15 -3.56 5.25
C SER A 73 13.79 -3.65 6.72
N PHE A 74 13.09 -4.72 7.10
CA PHE A 74 12.79 -4.98 8.51
C PHE A 74 14.00 -5.57 9.25
N ASP A 75 14.19 -5.19 10.51
CA ASP A 75 15.25 -5.73 11.36
C ASP A 75 14.79 -6.92 12.21
N TYR A 76 13.53 -7.34 12.06
CA TYR A 76 12.91 -8.45 12.80
C TYR A 76 12.12 -9.42 11.90
N ASN A 77 11.79 -10.60 12.44
CA ASN A 77 10.86 -11.55 11.83
C ASN A 77 9.48 -11.44 12.49
N GLY A 78 8.42 -11.49 11.70
CA GLY A 78 7.05 -11.44 12.21
C GLY A 78 6.09 -12.23 11.33
N GLN A 79 5.19 -12.99 11.94
CA GLN A 79 4.07 -13.63 11.24
C GLN A 79 2.77 -13.01 11.73
N ASN A 80 1.83 -12.79 10.81
CA ASN A 80 0.53 -12.16 11.11
C ASN A 80 0.67 -10.83 11.89
N LYS A 81 1.65 -10.01 11.53
CA LYS A 81 1.85 -8.68 12.12
C LYS A 81 0.87 -7.69 11.53
N ILE A 82 0.28 -6.84 12.36
CA ILE A 82 -0.56 -5.75 11.86
C ILE A 82 0.36 -4.67 11.33
N VAL A 83 0.20 -4.33 10.05
CA VAL A 83 0.81 -3.17 9.41
C VAL A 83 -0.28 -2.21 9.02
N THR A 84 0.06 -0.92 9.06
CA THR A 84 -0.80 0.14 8.59
C THR A 84 -0.30 0.63 7.24
N VAL A 85 -1.20 0.85 6.29
CA VAL A 85 -0.89 1.43 4.97
C VAL A 85 -1.70 2.71 4.76
N GLU A 86 -1.01 3.81 4.45
CA GLU A 86 -1.53 5.18 4.30
C GLU A 86 -1.20 5.78 2.94
#